data_AF-A0A087SB94-F1
#
_entry.id   AF-A0A087SB94-F1
#
_cell.length_a   1.000
_cell.length_b   1.000
_cell.length_c   1.000
_cell.angle_alpha   90.00
_cell.angle_beta   90.00
_cell.angle_gamma   90.00
#
_symmetry.space_group_name_H-M   'P 1'
#
loop_
_entity.id
_entity.type
_entity.pdbx_description
1 polymer ?
#
loop_
_entity_poly.entity_id
_entity_poly.type
_entity_poly.pdbx_seq_one_letter_code
_entity_poly.pdbx_strand_id
1 'polypeptide(L)'
;MQEAAQLEALRQHLLMQKAQLEELQRMKDQFAEHERAQLKAMLGGMLAQQRQDHAVGVERMFRLPAGVILKGRVRVRLAARLALRTERAPVLVPRAALSRNV
;
A
#
# COMPACT_ATOMS: atom_id res chain seq x y z
N MET A 1 39.04 49.87 17.58
CA MET A 1 39.50 48.59 17.00
C MET A 1 38.83 47.35 17.62
N GLN A 2 38.56 47.31 18.93
CA GLN A 2 37.95 46.12 19.58
C GLN A 2 36.48 45.85 19.18
N GLU A 3 35.66 46.88 18.95
CA GLU A 3 34.25 46.72 18.53
C GLU A 3 34.10 46.04 17.16
N ALA A 4 35.00 46.34 16.22
CA ALA A 4 34.97 45.72 14.89
C ALA A 4 35.22 44.20 14.96
N ALA A 5 36.16 43.77 15.82
CA ALA A 5 36.45 42.36 16.02
C ALA A 5 35.29 41.61 16.72
N GLN A 6 34.61 42.25 17.67
CA GLN A 6 33.43 41.66 18.31
C GLN A 6 32.24 41.55 17.34
N LEU A 7 32.03 42.56 16.51
CA LEU A 7 30.98 42.55 15.49
C LEU A 7 31.23 41.45 14.43
N GLU A 8 32.49 41.26 14.04
CA GLU A 8 32.89 40.23 13.10
C GLU A 8 32.74 38.83 13.69
N ALA A 9 33.09 38.63 14.97
CA ALA A 9 32.85 37.38 15.68
C ALA A 9 31.34 37.03 15.77
N LEU A 10 30.49 38.00 16.08
CA LEU A 10 29.03 37.83 16.11
C LEU A 10 28.48 37.50 14.72
N ARG A 11 28.97 38.16 13.67
CA ARG A 11 28.61 37.85 12.28
C ARG A 11 28.98 36.41 11.91
N GLN A 12 30.19 35.96 12.25
CA GLN A 12 30.61 34.58 11.99
C GLN A 12 29.74 33.58 12.75
N HIS A 13 29.37 33.89 14.00
CA HIS A 13 28.48 33.04 14.78
C HIS A 13 27.07 32.93 14.17
N LEU A 14 26.49 34.05 13.73
CA LEU A 14 25.19 34.07 13.05
C LEU A 14 25.21 33.30 11.72
N LEU A 15 26.29 33.38 10.96
CA LEU A 15 26.45 32.59 9.73
C LEU A 15 26.50 31.09 10.02
N MET A 16 27.20 30.67 11.09
CA MET A 16 27.19 29.28 11.53
C MET A 16 25.80 28.82 11.98
N GLN A 17 25.08 29.63 12.78
CA GLN A 17 23.71 29.31 13.20
C GLN A 17 22.75 29.18 12.01
N LYS A 18 22.90 30.05 11.00
CA LYS A 18 22.11 29.97 9.77
C LYS A 18 22.39 28.68 9.01
N ALA A 19 23.66 28.30 8.85
CA ALA A 19 24.02 27.04 8.19
C ALA A 19 23.45 25.81 8.92
N GLN A 20 23.45 25.82 10.26
CA GLN A 20 22.83 24.77 11.07
C GLN A 20 21.31 24.69 10.85
N LEU A 21 20.62 25.83 10.76
CA LEU A 21 19.19 25.87 10.47
C LEU A 21 18.86 25.36 9.06
N GLU A 22 19.67 25.71 8.07
CA GLU A 22 19.51 25.22 6.70
C GLU A 22 19.76 23.70 6.59
N GLU A 23 20.68 23.16 7.39
CA GLU A 23 20.90 21.72 7.49
C GLU A 23 19.71 21.00 8.14
N LEU A 24 19.20 21.55 9.26
CA LEU A 24 18.00 21.00 9.93
C LEU A 24 16.79 21.01 9.01
N GLN A 25 16.61 22.08 8.21
CA GLN A 25 15.52 22.16 7.25
C GLN A 25 15.66 21.09 6.16
N ARG A 26 16.88 20.86 5.64
CA ARG A 26 17.15 19.78 4.68
C ARG A 26 16.88 18.39 5.26
N MET A 27 17.29 18.14 6.50
CA MET A 27 17.00 16.87 7.18
C MET A 27 15.50 16.64 7.38
N LYS A 28 14.74 17.70 7.71
CA LYS A 28 13.27 17.62 7.82
C LYS A 28 12.63 17.21 6.50
N ASP A 29 13.09 17.79 5.40
CA ASP A 29 12.54 17.52 4.08
C ASP A 29 12.88 16.07 3.64
N GLN A 30 14.10 15.60 3.90
CA GLN A 30 14.51 14.19 3.68
C GLN A 30 13.68 13.22 4.52
N PHE A 31 13.39 13.56 5.78
CA PHE A 31 12.55 12.73 6.64
C PHE A 31 11.11 12.64 6.11
N ALA A 32 10.54 13.75 5.67
CA ALA A 32 9.19 13.77 5.09
C ALA A 32 9.10 12.93 3.80
N GLU A 33 10.15 12.94 2.97
CA GLU A 33 10.23 12.07 1.78
C GLU A 33 10.38 10.59 2.17
N HIS A 34 11.21 10.28 3.16
CA HIS A 34 11.42 8.92 3.65
C HIS A 34 10.15 8.31 4.23
N GLU A 35 9.47 9.02 5.13
CA GLU A 35 8.19 8.59 5.73
C GLU A 35 7.12 8.38 4.66
N ARG A 36 7.02 9.28 3.66
CA ARG A 36 6.09 9.12 2.54
C ARG A 36 6.40 7.87 1.71
N ALA A 37 7.68 7.62 1.44
CA ALA A 37 8.10 6.42 0.70
C ALA A 37 7.80 5.14 1.49
N GLN A 38 8.08 5.14 2.79
CA GLN A 38 7.81 4.02 3.69
C GLN A 38 6.30 3.74 3.82
N LEU A 39 5.49 4.77 4.04
CA LEU A 39 4.03 4.66 4.07
C LEU A 39 3.48 4.13 2.74
N LYS A 40 3.98 4.61 1.60
CA LYS A 40 3.58 4.11 0.28
C LYS A 40 3.92 2.63 0.11
N ALA A 41 5.08 2.19 0.57
CA ALA A 41 5.48 0.78 0.51
C ALA A 41 4.59 -0.09 1.41
N MET A 42 4.33 0.34 2.66
CA MET A 42 3.46 -0.35 3.60
C MET A 42 2.02 -0.46 3.08
N LEU A 43 1.45 0.64 2.59
CA LEU A 43 0.10 0.66 2.02
C LEU A 43 0.02 -0.17 0.73
N GLY A 44 1.05 -0.13 -0.12
CA GLY A 44 1.13 -0.98 -1.31
C GLY A 44 1.09 -2.47 -0.96
N GLY A 45 1.85 -2.87 0.07
CA GLY A 45 1.86 -4.24 0.59
C GLY A 45 0.52 -4.65 1.21
N MET A 46 -0.05 -3.81 2.08
CA MET A 46 -1.33 -4.09 2.74
C MET A 46 -2.50 -4.16 1.75
N LEU A 47 -2.53 -3.30 0.72
CA LEU A 47 -3.56 -3.34 -0.32
C LEU A 47 -3.41 -4.54 -1.26
N ALA A 48 -2.18 -4.99 -1.53
CA ALA A 48 -1.93 -6.22 -2.27
C ALA A 48 -2.41 -7.44 -1.48
N GLN A 49 -2.16 -7.46 -0.17
CA GLN A 49 -2.60 -8.51 0.74
C GLN A 49 -4.13 -8.51 0.92
N GLN A 50 -4.75 -7.35 1.14
CA GLN A 50 -6.21 -7.22 1.26
C GLN A 50 -6.95 -7.68 0.01
N ARG A 51 -6.41 -7.44 -1.21
CA ARG A 51 -7.01 -7.94 -2.46
C ARG A 51 -6.97 -9.47 -2.57
N GLN A 52 -6.01 -10.11 -1.94
CA GLN A 52 -5.93 -11.57 -1.86
C GLN A 52 -6.90 -12.13 -0.80
N ASP A 53 -7.15 -11.38 0.28
CA ASP A 53 -8.01 -11.82 1.39
C ASP A 53 -9.50 -11.51 1.18
N HIS A 54 -9.88 -10.33 0.67
CA HIS A 54 -11.30 -9.92 0.42
C HIS A 54 -12.05 -10.81 -0.58
N ALA A 55 -11.29 -11.59 -1.32
CA ALA A 55 -11.70 -12.60 -2.24
C ALA A 55 -12.32 -13.85 -1.61
N VAL A 56 -11.88 -14.19 -0.40
CA VAL A 56 -12.09 -15.48 0.26
C VAL A 56 -13.05 -15.26 1.43
N GLY A 57 -14.05 -16.12 1.58
CA GLY A 57 -15.02 -16.05 2.66
C GLY A 57 -16.26 -15.18 2.39
N VAL A 58 -16.23 -14.29 1.41
CA VAL A 58 -17.41 -13.50 0.99
C VAL A 58 -18.28 -14.31 0.02
N GLU A 59 -19.58 -14.30 0.24
CA GLU A 59 -20.55 -14.96 -0.63
C GLU A 59 -20.74 -14.15 -1.91
N ARG A 60 -20.55 -14.79 -3.06
CA ARG A 60 -20.62 -14.15 -4.37
C ARG A 60 -21.40 -15.02 -5.36
N MET A 61 -21.94 -14.37 -6.38
CA MET A 61 -22.52 -15.04 -7.54
C MET A 61 -21.44 -15.21 -8.62
N PHE A 62 -21.29 -16.43 -9.12
CA PHE A 62 -20.36 -16.80 -10.17
C PHE A 62 -21.16 -17.22 -11.40
N ARG A 63 -21.01 -16.48 -12.50
CA ARG A 63 -21.62 -16.87 -13.77
C ARG A 63 -20.67 -17.78 -14.53
N LEU A 64 -21.12 -19.00 -14.78
CA LEU A 64 -20.46 -20.04 -15.58
C LEU A 64 -20.88 -19.95 -17.06
N PRO A 65 -20.21 -20.71 -17.95
CA PRO A 65 -20.63 -20.81 -19.34
C PRO A 65 -22.04 -21.42 -19.42
N ALA A 66 -22.78 -21.13 -20.49
CA ALA A 66 -24.18 -21.52 -20.66
C ALA A 66 -25.18 -20.86 -19.67
N GLY A 67 -24.81 -19.75 -19.03
CA GLY A 67 -25.74 -18.92 -18.25
C GLY A 67 -26.03 -19.41 -16.83
N VAL A 68 -25.37 -20.48 -16.39
CA VAL A 68 -25.51 -21.02 -15.03
C VAL A 68 -24.94 -20.04 -14.00
N ILE A 69 -25.68 -19.76 -12.94
CA ILE A 69 -25.23 -18.91 -11.83
C ILE A 69 -25.04 -19.77 -10.58
N LEU A 70 -23.83 -19.77 -10.03
CA LEU A 70 -23.49 -20.41 -8.77
C LEU A 70 -23.37 -19.37 -7.67
N LYS A 71 -24.11 -19.54 -6.57
CA LYS A 71 -23.95 -18.74 -5.35
C LYS A 71 -23.08 -19.51 -4.36
N GLY A 72 -22.00 -18.91 -3.89
CA GLY A 72 -21.12 -19.57 -2.93
C GLY A 72 -20.00 -18.69 -2.41
N ARG A 73 -19.29 -19.20 -1.40
CA ARG A 73 -18.14 -18.52 -0.79
C ARG A 73 -16.85 -19.14 -1.33
N VAL A 74 -15.93 -18.32 -1.84
CA VAL A 74 -14.59 -18.80 -2.20
C VAL A 74 -13.88 -19.23 -0.92
N ARG A 75 -13.39 -20.45 -0.87
CA ARG A 75 -12.59 -20.98 0.24
C ARG A 75 -11.11 -20.93 -0.06
N VAL A 76 -10.73 -21.25 -1.29
CA VAL A 76 -9.33 -21.25 -1.73
C VAL A 76 -9.26 -20.77 -3.18
N ARG A 77 -8.29 -19.91 -3.48
CA ARG A 77 -7.93 -19.54 -4.84
C ARG A 77 -6.68 -20.29 -5.26
N LEU A 78 -6.80 -21.12 -6.29
CA LEU A 78 -5.68 -21.76 -6.95
C LEU A 78 -5.35 -21.00 -8.25
N ALA A 79 -4.18 -21.26 -8.82
CA ALA A 79 -3.71 -20.58 -10.04
C ALA A 79 -4.76 -20.65 -11.17
N ALA A 80 -5.33 -21.84 -11.42
CA ALA A 80 -6.29 -22.08 -12.50
C ALA A 80 -7.73 -22.39 -12.04
N ARG A 81 -7.98 -22.56 -10.73
CA ARG A 81 -9.28 -23.03 -10.19
C ARG A 81 -9.69 -22.28 -8.93
N LEU A 82 -10.97 -22.28 -8.62
CA LEU A 82 -11.55 -21.75 -7.38
C LEU A 82 -12.28 -22.86 -6.65
N ALA A 83 -11.95 -23.07 -5.38
CA ALA A 83 -12.74 -23.91 -4.50
C ALA A 83 -13.85 -23.05 -3.88
N LEU A 84 -15.11 -23.37 -4.18
CA LEU A 84 -16.30 -22.68 -3.69
C LEU A 84 -17.02 -23.59 -2.69
N ARG A 85 -17.51 -23.03 -1.58
CA ARG A 85 -18.51 -23.67 -0.72
C ARG A 85 -19.88 -23.11 -1.10
N THR A 86 -20.72 -23.94 -1.69
CA THR A 86 -22.14 -23.61 -1.97
C THR A 86 -23.02 -24.14 -0.83
N GLU A 87 -24.31 -23.81 -0.85
CA GLU A 87 -25.29 -24.32 0.12
C GLU A 87 -25.44 -25.85 0.06
N ARG A 88 -25.28 -26.45 -1.13
CA ARG A 88 -25.49 -27.89 -1.35
C ARG A 88 -24.22 -28.71 -1.16
N ALA A 89 -23.08 -28.21 -1.69
CA ALA A 89 -21.82 -28.94 -1.69
C ALA A 89 -20.61 -28.03 -1.95
N PRO A 90 -19.39 -28.47 -1.59
CA PRO A 90 -18.17 -27.86 -2.12
C PRO A 90 -18.03 -28.12 -3.63
N VAL A 91 -17.67 -27.10 -4.40
CA VAL A 91 -17.55 -27.14 -5.87
C VAL A 91 -16.21 -26.56 -6.29
N LEU A 92 -15.51 -27.23 -7.22
CA LEU A 92 -14.25 -26.74 -7.78
C LEU A 92 -14.47 -26.21 -9.21
N VAL A 93 -14.32 -24.90 -9.39
CA VAL A 93 -14.63 -24.21 -10.65
C VAL A 93 -13.36 -23.78 -11.38
N PRO A 94 -13.16 -24.11 -12.68
CA PRO A 94 -12.08 -23.55 -13.48
C PRO A 94 -12.24 -22.04 -13.67
N ARG A 95 -11.17 -21.26 -13.47
CA ARG A 95 -11.21 -19.80 -13.61
C ARG A 95 -11.52 -19.36 -15.05
N ALA A 96 -11.08 -20.14 -16.04
CA ALA A 96 -11.39 -19.90 -17.45
C ALA A 96 -12.89 -20.04 -17.78
N ALA A 97 -13.65 -20.77 -16.97
CA ALA A 97 -15.09 -20.93 -17.14
C ALA A 97 -15.89 -19.75 -16.57
N LEU A 98 -15.28 -18.89 -15.73
CA LEU A 98 -15.96 -17.73 -15.22
C LEU A 98 -16.11 -16.67 -16.31
N SER A 99 -17.34 -16.21 -16.55
CA SER A 99 -17.55 -15.07 -17.43
C SER A 99 -16.95 -13.81 -16.79
N ARG A 100 -16.21 -13.00 -17.55
CA ARG A 100 -15.50 -11.79 -17.07
C ARG A 100 -16.38 -10.64 -16.54
N ASN A 101 -17.69 -10.85 -16.39
CA ASN A 101 -18.67 -9.79 -16.06
C ASN A 101 -19.26 -9.91 -14.63
N VAL A 102 -18.42 -10.14 -13.61
CA VAL A 102 -18.79 -9.99 -12.19
C VAL A 102 -17.61 -9.47 -11.38
#